data_AF-A0A1M7EA81-F1
#
_entry.id   AF-A0A1M7EA81-F1
#
_cell.length_a   1.000
_cell.length_b   1.000
_cell.length_c   1.000
_cell.angle_alpha   90.00
_cell.angle_beta   90.00
_cell.angle_gamma   90.00
#
_symmetry.space_group_name_H-M   'P 1'
#
loop_
_entity.id
_entity.type
_entity.pdbx_description
1 polymer ?
#
loop_
_entity_poly.entity_id
_entity_poly.type
_entity_poly.pdbx_seq_one_letter_code
_entity_poly.pdbx_strand_id
1 'polypeptide(L)' 'MIEFHAYFGGLWWWILIRFCRTKLADEQADKNRRRNLYFLSFLNIIIASIITIFLVYPIFF' A
#
# COMPACT_ATOMS: atom_id res chain seq x y z
N MET A 1 -7.81 3.54 14.08
CA MET A 1 -7.83 2.60 12.93
C MET A 1 -7.20 3.19 11.66
N ILE A 2 -7.55 4.43 11.28
CA ILE A 2 -6.98 5.12 10.10
C ILE A 2 -5.47 5.37 10.20
N GLU A 3 -4.95 5.66 11.40
CA GLU A 3 -3.51 5.85 11.61
C GLU A 3 -2.68 4.59 11.29
N PHE A 4 -3.17 3.42 11.71
CA PHE A 4 -2.53 2.16 11.37
C PHE A 4 -2.43 1.96 9.85
N HIS A 5 -3.50 2.28 9.12
CA HIS A 5 -3.51 2.20 7.65
C HIS A 5 -2.57 3.22 7.01
N ALA A 6 -2.47 4.43 7.58
CA ALA A 6 -1.51 5.43 7.11
C ALA A 6 -0.04 4.99 7.35
N TYR A 7 0.24 4.35 8.48
CA TYR A 7 1.56 3.81 8.77
C TYR A 7 1.91 2.64 7.85
N PHE A 8 0.95 1.75 7.61
CA PHE A 8 1.12 0.62 6.70
C PHE A 8 1.33 1.10 5.25
N GLY A 9 0.55 2.08 4.81
CA GLY A 9 0.75 2.72 3.51
C GLY A 9 2.11 3.39 3.35
N GLY A 10 2.60 4.03 4.41
CA GLY A 10 3.93 4.64 4.45
C GLY A 10 5.05 3.60 4.41
N LEU A 11 4.85 2.47 5.09
CA LEU A 11 5.75 1.32 5.04
C LEU A 11 5.84 0.73 3.63
N TRP A 12 4.69 0.48 2.99
CA TRP A 12 4.66 -0.03 1.61
C TRP A 12 5.28 0.95 0.62
N TRP A 13 4.97 2.25 0.74
CA TRP A 13 5.59 3.29 -0.08
C TRP A 13 7.11 3.31 0.09
N TRP A 14 7.58 3.20 1.34
CA TRP A 14 9.01 3.18 1.64
C TRP A 14 9.68 1.94 1.06
N ILE A 15 9.14 0.73 1.30
CA ILE A 15 9.70 -0.53 0.79
C ILE A 15 9.73 -0.56 -0.75
N LEU A 16 8.67 -0.11 -1.42
CA LEU A 16 8.53 -0.28 -2.86
C LEU A 16 9.22 0.82 -3.68
N ILE A 17 9.32 2.05 -3.16
CA ILE A 17 9.73 3.22 -3.96
C ILE A 17 10.93 3.94 -3.37
N ARG A 18 11.04 4.03 -2.04
CA ARG A 18 12.04 4.87 -1.36
C ARG A 18 13.02 4.08 -0.49
N PHE A 19 13.10 2.77 -0.69
CA PHE A 19 13.93 1.89 0.13
C PHE A 19 15.38 2.34 0.04
N CYS A 20 16.03 2.49 1.19
CA CYS A 20 17.39 3.06 1.35
C CYS A 20 17.57 4.53 0.93
N ARG A 21 16.54 5.24 0.45
CA ARG A 21 16.64 6.67 0.06
C ARG A 21 16.14 7.64 1.13
N THR A 22 15.17 7.23 1.93
CA THR A 22 14.62 8.04 3.02
C THR A 22 14.53 7.20 4.29
N LYS A 23 14.30 7.83 5.46
CA LYS A 23 14.00 7.09 6.68
C LYS A 23 12.52 6.77 6.72
N LEU A 24 12.17 5.58 7.20
CA LEU A 24 10.77 5.16 7.34
C LEU A 24 9.95 6.17 8.17
N ALA A 25 10.54 6.69 9.25
CA ALA A 25 9.90 7.70 10.11
C ALA A 25 9.52 8.98 9.35
N ASP A 26 10.34 9.43 8.39
CA ASP A 26 10.06 10.63 7.59
C ASP A 26 8.89 10.39 6.62
N GLU A 27 8.78 9.18 6.07
CA GLU A 27 7.67 8.79 5.20
C GLU A 27 6.37 8.55 5.97
N GLN A 28 6.47 8.15 7.24
CA GLN A 28 5.35 7.92 8.15
C GLN A 28 4.88 9.17 8.90
N ALA A 29 5.52 10.32 8.69
CA ALA A 29 5.12 11.60 9.28
C ALA A 29 3.71 12.03 8.81
N ASP A 30 2.99 12.77 9.66
CA ASP A 30 1.59 13.18 9.41
C ASP A 30 1.43 14.00 8.12
N LYS A 31 2.45 14.75 7.71
CA LYS A 31 2.47 15.48 6.42
C LYS A 31 2.22 14.56 5.21
N ASN A 32 2.64 13.29 5.31
CA ASN A 32 2.56 12.29 4.26
C ASN A 32 1.37 11.34 4.43
N ARG A 33 0.59 11.49 5.52
CA ARG A 33 -0.52 10.61 5.88
C ARG A 33 -1.52 10.43 4.75
N ARG A 34 -1.92 11.52 4.08
CA ARG A 34 -2.86 11.48 2.96
C ARG A 34 -2.32 10.65 1.79
N ARG A 35 -1.06 10.87 1.40
CA ARG A 35 -0.39 10.11 0.33
C ARG A 35 -0.29 8.63 0.68
N ASN A 36 0.09 8.31 1.91
CA ASN A 36 0.23 6.94 2.37
C ASN A 36 -1.10 6.18 2.34
N LEU A 37 -2.20 6.83 2.74
CA LEU A 37 -3.55 6.25 2.67
C LEU A 37 -3.98 5.99 1.22
N TYR A 38 -3.78 6.95 0.32
CA TYR A 38 -4.07 6.75 -1.11
C TYR A 38 -3.24 5.62 -1.71
N PHE A 39 -1.95 5.56 -1.37
CA PHE A 39 -1.06 4.51 -1.84
C PHE A 39 -1.50 3.13 -1.34
N LEU A 40 -1.88 3.01 -0.06
CA LEU A 40 -2.38 1.75 0.48
C LEU A 40 -3.69 1.32 -0.19
N SER A 41 -4.62 2.27 -0.42
CA SER A 41 -5.87 1.99 -1.12
C SER A 41 -5.62 1.49 -2.54
N PHE A 42 -4.69 2.11 -3.26
CA PHE A 42 -4.29 1.69 -4.59
C PHE A 42 -3.66 0.28 -4.59
N LEU A 43 -2.77 0.01 -3.63
CA LEU A 43 -2.13 -1.30 -3.48
C LEU A 43 -3.18 -2.40 -3.20
N ASN A 44 -4.16 -2.12 -2.35
CA ASN A 44 -5.25 -3.06 -2.06
C ASN A 44 -6.09 -3.39 -3.29
N ILE A 45 -6.40 -2.41 -4.13
CA ILE A 45 -7.16 -2.63 -5.39
C ILE A 45 -6.36 -3.55 -6.33
N ILE A 46 -5.05 -3.34 -6.45
CA ILE A 46 -4.18 -4.19 -7.29
C ILE A 46 -4.17 -5.62 -6.76
N ILE A 47 -3.93 -5.81 -5.46
CA ILE A 47 -3.87 -7.14 -4.85
C ILE A 47 -5.21 -7.86 -5.00
N ALA A 48 -6.33 -7.18 -4.74
CA ALA A 48 -7.66 -7.75 -4.92
C ALA A 48 -7.93 -8.16 -6.39
N SER A 49 -7.48 -7.34 -7.35
CA SER A 49 -7.62 -7.63 -8.78
C SER A 49 -6.81 -8.86 -9.19
N ILE A 50 -5.55 -8.96 -8.72
CA ILE A 50 -4.69 -10.12 -8.95
C ILE A 50 -5.33 -11.38 -8.35
N ILE A 51 -5.76 -11.32 -7.09
CA ILE A 51 -6.40 -12.47 -6.42
C ILE A 51 -7.65 -12.90 -7.19
N THR A 52 -8.48 -11.96 -7.64
CA THR A 52 -9.66 -12.27 -8.43
C THR A 52 -9.29 -12.97 -9.73
N ILE A 53 -8.29 -12.48 -10.46
CA ILE A 53 -7.83 -13.12 -11.69
C ILE A 53 -7.24 -14.51 -11.40
N PHE A 54 -6.40 -14.69 -10.39
CA PHE A 54 -5.73 -15.97 -10.16
C PHE A 54 -6.60 -17.03 -9.49
N LEU A 55 -7.55 -16.64 -8.62
CA LEU A 55 -8.39 -17.59 -7.90
C LEU A 55 -9.76 -17.77 -8.53
N VAL A 56 -10.35 -16.71 -9.08
CA VAL A 56 -11.73 -16.74 -9.58
C VAL A 56 -11.75 -17.12 -11.05
N TYR A 57 -10.89 -16.53 -11.89
CA TYR A 57 -10.84 -16.83 -13.31
C TYR A 57 -10.73 -18.34 -13.64
N PRO A 58 -9.81 -19.13 -13.05
CA PRO A 58 -9.70 -20.56 -13.37
C PRO A 58 -10.87 -21.42 -12.85
N ILE A 59 -11.75 -20.86 -12.00
CA ILE A 59 -12.98 -21.56 -11.59
C ILE A 59 -14.05 -21.43 -12.67
N PHE A 60 -14.07 -20.31 -13.41
CA PHE A 60 -15.09 -20.01 -14.40
C PHE A 60 -14.70 -20.35 -15.84
N PHE A 61 -13.41 -20.54 -16.13
CA PHE A 61 -12.87 -20.81 -17.47
C PHE A 61 -11.79 -21.89 -17.41
#